data_AF-C8WY32-F1
#
_entry.id   AF-C8WY32-F1
#
_cell.length_a   1.000
_cell.length_b   1.000
_cell.length_c   1.000
_cell.angle_alpha   90.00
_cell.angle_beta   90.00
_cell.angle_gamma   90.00
#
_symmetry.space_group_name_H-M   'P 1'
#
loop_
_entity.id
_entity.type
_entity.pdbx_description
1 polymer ?
#
loop_
_entity_poly.entity_id
_entity_poly.type
_entity_poly.pdbx_seq_one_letter_code
_entity_poly.pdbx_strand_id
1 'polypeptide(L)'
;MKDAGRRGQMVTDPRAQPFVRAVAYSLRGVVYAFHTEKNLKRDVWLFTCLAVVEWCLRPSLPQAAITVFVSMCVFAAELFNTAIELAVDVASEWREHPVAGMAKDVASGAVTFVAFGALAIATWLLASNWPWHLWLWSRHNLGAVALVTAWLAAVWAVRLWPYRAEIEIKRPRKEGKTE
;
A
#
# COMPACT_ATOMS: atom_id res chain seq x y z
N MET A 1 -8.56 -6.62 61.69
CA MET A 1 -7.08 -6.71 61.69
C MET A 1 -6.73 -8.02 60.98
N LYS A 2 -6.11 -8.11 59.81
CA LYS A 2 -5.30 -7.19 59.01
C LYS A 2 -5.53 -7.51 57.52
N ASP A 3 -5.58 -6.44 56.74
CA ASP A 3 -5.31 -6.40 55.31
C ASP A 3 -3.92 -6.94 54.92
N ALA A 4 -3.75 -7.06 53.61
CA ALA A 4 -2.50 -6.95 52.84
C ALA A 4 -1.98 -8.26 52.24
N GLY A 5 -2.67 -8.68 51.17
CA GLY A 5 -2.15 -9.61 50.18
C GLY A 5 -2.68 -9.35 48.77
N ARG A 6 -3.20 -8.15 48.48
CA ARG A 6 -3.47 -7.72 47.10
C ARG A 6 -2.13 -7.52 46.42
N ARG A 7 -1.63 -8.60 45.79
CA ARG A 7 -0.62 -8.51 44.73
C ARG A 7 -1.08 -7.40 43.78
N GLY A 8 -0.31 -6.31 43.76
CA GLY A 8 -0.55 -5.20 42.86
C GLY A 8 -0.64 -5.76 41.45
N GLN A 9 -1.85 -5.83 40.92
CA GLN A 9 -2.03 -5.79 39.48
C GLN A 9 -1.34 -4.51 39.06
N MET A 10 -0.22 -4.63 38.36
CA MET A 10 0.30 -3.52 37.58
C MET A 10 -0.81 -3.18 36.59
N VAL A 11 -1.62 -2.18 36.95
CA VAL A 11 -2.49 -1.48 36.04
C VAL A 11 -1.53 -0.80 35.07
N THR A 12 -1.19 -1.48 33.97
CA THR A 12 -0.44 -0.87 32.89
C THR A 12 -1.33 0.24 32.34
N ASP A 13 -0.92 1.48 32.57
CA ASP A 13 -1.60 2.67 32.06
C ASP A 13 -1.89 2.52 30.55
N PRO A 14 -3.17 2.57 30.11
CA PRO A 14 -3.55 2.38 28.71
C PRO A 14 -3.06 3.48 27.76
N ARG A 15 -2.51 4.59 28.27
CA ARG A 15 -2.54 5.88 27.56
C ARG A 15 -1.29 6.33 26.81
N ALA A 16 -0.24 5.53 26.74
CA ALA A 16 0.84 5.78 25.78
C ALA A 16 1.44 4.46 25.35
N GLN A 17 0.88 3.85 24.30
CA GLN A 17 1.64 2.78 23.64
C GLN A 17 2.98 3.39 23.19
N PRO A 18 4.13 2.76 23.51
CA PRO A 18 5.42 3.23 23.04
C PRO A 18 5.36 3.44 21.52
N PHE A 19 5.88 4.55 21.02
CA PHE A 19 5.90 4.88 19.58
C PHE A 19 6.33 3.69 18.71
N VAL A 20 7.30 2.90 19.18
CA VAL A 20 7.79 1.67 18.56
C VAL A 20 6.68 0.63 18.35
N ARG A 21 5.75 0.46 19.31
CA ARG A 21 4.60 -0.46 19.17
C ARG A 21 3.59 0.07 18.15
N ALA A 22 3.31 1.37 18.15
CA ALA A 22 2.41 1.97 17.16
C ALA A 22 2.94 1.80 15.72
N VAL A 23 4.24 2.02 15.51
CA VAL A 23 4.91 1.76 14.23
C VAL A 23 4.89 0.27 13.86
N ALA A 24 5.12 -0.63 14.83
CA ALA A 24 5.03 -2.07 14.57
C ALA A 24 3.61 -2.48 14.14
N TYR A 25 2.56 -1.91 14.72
CA TYR A 25 1.18 -2.19 14.32
C TYR A 25 0.84 -1.65 12.94
N SER A 26 1.25 -0.43 12.60
CA SER A 26 1.02 0.11 11.25
C SER A 26 1.76 -0.69 10.19
N LEU A 27 3.00 -1.09 10.45
CA LEU A 27 3.78 -1.95 9.54
C LEU A 27 3.16 -3.34 9.34
N ARG A 28 2.58 -3.94 10.40
CA ARG A 28 1.83 -5.20 10.27
C ARG A 28 0.67 -5.08 9.30
N GLY A 29 -0.09 -3.98 9.35
CA GLY A 29 -1.21 -3.72 8.42
C GLY A 29 -0.75 -3.56 6.98
N VAL A 30 0.36 -2.85 6.75
CA VAL A 30 0.97 -2.72 5.41
C VAL A 30 1.41 -4.08 4.89
N VAL A 31 2.19 -4.84 5.67
CA VAL A 31 2.67 -6.17 5.25
C VAL A 31 1.51 -7.12 4.97
N TYR A 32 0.45 -7.10 5.79
CA TYR A 32 -0.79 -7.86 5.55
C TYR A 32 -1.34 -7.59 4.15
N ALA A 33 -1.64 -6.32 3.83
CA ALA A 33 -2.30 -5.96 2.58
C ALA A 33 -1.44 -6.31 1.35
N PHE A 34 -0.12 -6.11 1.43
CA PHE A 34 0.82 -6.47 0.37
C PHE A 34 0.87 -7.99 0.08
N HIS A 35 0.47 -8.82 1.05
CA HIS A 35 0.43 -10.29 0.91
C HIS A 35 -0.94 -10.82 0.51
N THR A 36 -2.03 -10.22 1.00
CA THR A 36 -3.39 -10.74 0.78
C THR A 36 -4.02 -10.18 -0.48
N GLU A 37 -3.84 -8.89 -0.76
CA GLU A 37 -4.63 -8.21 -1.78
C GLU A 37 -4.10 -8.39 -3.20
N LYS A 38 -5.01 -8.74 -4.11
CA LYS A 38 -4.68 -9.00 -5.52
C LYS A 38 -4.32 -7.73 -6.27
N ASN A 39 -5.04 -6.63 -6.02
CA ASN A 39 -4.79 -5.36 -6.69
C ASN A 39 -3.42 -4.79 -6.29
N LEU A 40 -3.10 -4.86 -5.00
CA LEU A 40 -1.81 -4.43 -4.49
C LEU A 40 -0.64 -5.25 -5.09
N LYS A 41 -0.82 -6.55 -5.32
CA LYS A 41 0.16 -7.38 -6.08
C LYS A 41 0.33 -6.90 -7.52
N ARG A 42 -0.76 -6.58 -8.22
CA ARG A 42 -0.72 -6.02 -9.58
C ARG A 42 0.02 -4.70 -9.59
N ASP A 43 -0.27 -3.83 -8.63
CA ASP A 43 0.30 -2.48 -8.59
C ASP A 43 1.81 -2.50 -8.28
N VAL A 44 2.28 -3.45 -7.45
CA VAL A 44 3.73 -3.71 -7.27
C VAL A 44 4.40 -4.11 -8.59
N TRP A 45 3.77 -4.96 -9.40
CA TRP A 45 4.31 -5.34 -10.71
C TRP A 45 4.33 -4.16 -11.69
N LEU A 46 3.24 -3.39 -11.77
CA LEU A 46 3.17 -2.20 -12.61
C LEU A 46 4.23 -1.18 -12.23
N PHE A 47 4.40 -0.93 -10.92
CA PHE A 47 5.44 -0.06 -10.42
C PHE A 47 6.85 -0.59 -10.73
N THR A 48 7.08 -1.91 -10.63
CA THR A 48 8.36 -2.51 -11.01
C THR A 48 8.69 -2.27 -12.48
N CYS A 49 7.72 -2.45 -13.38
CA CYS A 49 7.90 -2.14 -14.81
C CYS A 49 8.21 -0.65 -15.02
N LEU A 50 7.49 0.24 -14.34
CA LEU A 50 7.73 1.68 -14.40
C LEU A 50 9.14 2.04 -13.93
N ALA A 51 9.59 1.48 -12.81
CA ALA A 51 10.94 1.69 -12.27
C ALA A 51 12.04 1.26 -13.25
N VAL A 52 11.86 0.15 -13.97
CA VAL A 52 12.80 -0.29 -15.03
C VAL A 52 12.85 0.73 -16.17
N VAL A 53 11.70 1.24 -16.60
CA VAL A 53 11.63 2.27 -17.65
C VAL A 53 12.32 3.56 -17.19
N GLU A 54 12.09 4.01 -15.96
CA GLU A 54 12.79 5.17 -15.40
C GLU A 54 14.29 4.94 -15.27
N TRP A 55 14.72 3.72 -14.96
CA TRP A 55 16.13 3.36 -14.87
C TRP A 55 16.83 3.48 -16.24
N CYS A 56 16.13 3.12 -17.31
CA CYS A 56 16.58 3.27 -18.69
C CYS A 56 16.57 4.74 -19.16
N LEU A 57 15.53 5.51 -18.82
CA LEU A 57 15.36 6.90 -19.26
C LEU A 57 16.19 7.91 -18.47
N ARG A 58 16.53 7.61 -17.21
CA ARG A 58 17.28 8.48 -16.28
C ARG A 58 16.71 9.90 -16.22
N PRO A 59 15.44 10.06 -15.81
CA PRO A 59 14.80 11.37 -15.71
C PRO A 59 15.52 12.25 -14.68
N SER A 60 15.20 13.54 -14.68
CA SER A 60 15.72 14.45 -13.65
C SER A 60 15.29 14.01 -12.25
N LEU A 61 16.06 14.38 -11.21
CA LEU A 61 15.73 14.01 -9.83
C LEU A 61 14.31 14.43 -9.39
N PRO A 62 13.80 15.64 -9.73
CA PRO A 62 12.43 16.01 -9.39
C PRO A 62 11.37 15.13 -10.06
N GLN A 63 11.60 14.73 -11.32
CA GLN A 63 10.69 13.85 -12.05
C GLN A 63 10.63 12.45 -11.41
N ALA A 64 11.79 11.88 -11.05
CA ALA A 64 11.83 10.62 -10.31
C ALA A 64 11.15 10.73 -8.93
N ALA A 65 11.33 11.85 -8.23
CA ALA A 65 10.65 12.09 -6.94
C ALA A 65 9.12 12.15 -7.09
N ILE A 66 8.62 12.76 -8.16
CA ILE A 66 7.19 12.78 -8.48
C ILE A 66 6.68 11.36 -8.73
N THR A 67 7.40 10.52 -9.48
CA THR A 67 6.99 9.13 -9.71
C THR A 67 6.92 8.32 -8.43
N VAL A 68 7.95 8.43 -7.58
CA VAL A 68 7.96 7.79 -6.25
C VAL A 68 6.75 8.25 -5.44
N PHE A 69 6.52 9.55 -5.35
CA PHE A 69 5.41 10.12 -4.58
C PHE A 69 4.05 9.63 -5.07
N VAL A 70 3.82 9.65 -6.38
CA VAL A 70 2.57 9.19 -7.00
C VAL A 70 2.36 7.69 -6.75
N SER A 71 3.41 6.87 -6.85
CA SER A 71 3.31 5.44 -6.53
C SER A 71 2.95 5.19 -5.06
N MET A 72 3.48 6.01 -4.14
CA MET A 72 3.07 5.98 -2.73
C MET A 72 1.59 6.31 -2.55
N CYS A 73 1.06 7.30 -3.29
CA CYS A 73 -0.35 7.64 -3.26
C CYS A 73 -1.24 6.47 -3.73
N VAL A 74 -0.85 5.77 -4.79
CA VAL A 74 -1.58 4.58 -5.29
C VAL A 74 -1.59 3.48 -4.22
N PHE A 75 -0.43 3.15 -3.63
CA PHE A 75 -0.36 2.15 -2.55
C PHE A 75 -1.18 2.57 -1.32
N ALA A 76 -1.15 3.85 -0.94
CA ALA A 76 -1.96 4.35 0.17
C ALA A 76 -3.46 4.23 -0.13
N ALA A 77 -3.89 4.53 -1.35
CA ALA A 77 -5.29 4.37 -1.76
C ALA A 77 -5.73 2.90 -1.68
N GLU A 78 -4.92 1.95 -2.14
CA GLU A 78 -5.19 0.50 -2.02
C GLU A 78 -5.26 0.03 -0.56
N LEU A 79 -4.37 0.55 0.31
CA LEU A 79 -4.41 0.28 1.74
C LEU A 79 -5.70 0.80 2.38
N PHE A 80 -6.14 2.02 2.02
CA PHE A 80 -7.42 2.56 2.49
C PHE A 80 -8.61 1.77 1.95
N ASN A 81 -8.59 1.36 0.68
CA ASN A 81 -9.63 0.51 0.13
C ASN A 81 -9.74 -0.81 0.91
N THR A 82 -8.61 -1.45 1.18
CA THR A 82 -8.55 -2.70 1.97
C THR A 82 -9.10 -2.49 3.39
N ALA A 83 -8.74 -1.38 4.04
CA ALA A 83 -9.23 -1.06 5.38
C ALA A 83 -10.75 -0.82 5.38
N ILE A 84 -11.28 -0.12 4.36
CA ILE A 84 -12.72 0.12 4.20
C ILE A 84 -13.44 -1.19 3.91
N GLU A 85 -12.93 -2.03 3.01
CA GLU A 85 -13.50 -3.36 2.72
C GLU A 85 -13.65 -4.19 3.99
N LEU A 86 -12.60 -4.28 4.81
CA LEU A 86 -12.62 -5.00 6.08
C LEU A 86 -13.60 -4.39 7.08
N ALA A 87 -13.63 -3.06 7.22
CA ALA A 87 -14.54 -2.38 8.13
C ALA A 87 -16.01 -2.59 7.73
N VAL A 88 -16.30 -2.50 6.43
CA VAL A 88 -17.65 -2.72 5.89
C VAL A 88 -18.06 -4.19 6.00
N ASP A 89 -17.15 -5.13 5.72
CA ASP A 89 -17.40 -6.57 5.87
C ASP A 89 -17.76 -6.95 7.31
N VAL A 90 -17.01 -6.40 8.28
CA VAL A 90 -17.30 -6.63 9.70
C VAL A 90 -18.64 -5.99 10.09
N ALA A 91 -18.92 -4.77 9.63
CA ALA A 91 -20.17 -4.07 9.94
C ALA A 91 -21.40 -4.72 9.31
N SER A 92 -21.27 -5.40 8.16
CA SER A 92 -22.36 -6.13 7.51
C SER A 92 -22.46 -7.60 7.94
N GLU A 93 -21.74 -8.01 9.00
CA GLU A 93 -21.64 -9.40 9.46
C GLU A 93 -21.28 -10.38 8.33
N TRP A 94 -20.44 -9.93 7.39
CA TRP A 94 -20.04 -10.67 6.19
C TRP A 94 -21.20 -11.04 5.24
N ARG A 95 -22.37 -10.39 5.37
CA ARG A 95 -23.52 -10.55 4.48
C ARG A 95 -23.50 -9.51 3.36
N GLU A 96 -24.11 -9.84 2.21
CA GLU A 96 -24.30 -8.89 1.11
C GLU A 96 -25.38 -7.87 1.49
N HIS A 97 -25.03 -6.58 1.45
CA HIS A 97 -25.97 -5.49 1.68
C HIS A 97 -25.80 -4.42 0.57
N PRO A 98 -26.89 -3.87 -0.01
CA PRO A 98 -26.77 -2.91 -1.12
C PRO A 98 -25.91 -1.69 -0.79
N VAL A 99 -26.08 -1.11 0.41
CA VAL A 99 -25.29 0.03 0.87
C VAL A 99 -23.82 -0.34 1.13
N ALA A 100 -23.56 -1.57 1.60
CA ALA A 100 -22.19 -2.06 1.80
C ALA A 100 -21.49 -2.28 0.46
N GLY A 101 -22.22 -2.74 -0.56
CA GLY A 101 -21.74 -2.82 -1.94
C GLY A 101 -21.33 -1.43 -2.45
N MET A 102 -22.23 -0.46 -2.38
CA MET A 102 -21.94 0.92 -2.81
C MET A 102 -20.74 1.53 -2.07
N ALA A 103 -20.58 1.29 -0.77
CA ALA A 103 -19.43 1.78 -0.02
C ALA A 103 -18.10 1.22 -0.54
N LYS A 104 -18.06 -0.08 -0.88
CA LYS A 104 -16.88 -0.73 -1.48
C LYS A 104 -16.64 -0.27 -2.92
N ASP A 105 -17.70 -0.06 -3.69
CA ASP A 105 -17.61 0.46 -5.05
C ASP A 105 -17.02 1.89 -5.06
N VAL A 106 -17.41 2.72 -4.10
CA VAL A 106 -16.84 4.06 -3.92
C VAL A 106 -15.36 3.99 -3.51
N ALA A 107 -15.00 3.08 -2.59
CA ALA A 107 -13.62 2.91 -2.16
C ALA A 107 -12.70 2.46 -3.31
N SER A 108 -13.13 1.46 -4.09
CA SER A 108 -12.40 1.00 -5.28
C SER A 108 -12.40 2.04 -6.41
N GLY A 109 -13.47 2.83 -6.53
CA GLY A 109 -13.53 3.99 -7.42
C GLY A 109 -12.49 5.06 -7.07
N ALA A 110 -12.25 5.32 -5.78
CA ALA A 110 -11.21 6.25 -5.34
C ALA A 110 -9.81 5.76 -5.72
N VAL A 111 -9.52 4.46 -5.55
CA VAL A 111 -8.26 3.86 -6.03
C VAL A 111 -8.09 4.06 -7.53
N THR A 112 -9.14 3.80 -8.29
CA THR A 112 -9.14 3.95 -9.75
C THR A 112 -8.86 5.40 -10.16
N PHE A 113 -9.43 6.37 -9.45
CA PHE A 113 -9.20 7.79 -9.70
C PHE A 113 -7.73 8.19 -9.45
N VAL A 114 -7.13 7.70 -8.35
CA VAL A 114 -5.70 7.90 -8.07
C VAL A 114 -4.83 7.23 -9.14
N ALA A 115 -5.20 6.03 -9.60
CA ALA A 115 -4.50 5.32 -10.67
C ALA A 115 -4.55 6.09 -12.01
N PHE A 116 -5.66 6.75 -12.35
CA PHE A 116 -5.72 7.62 -13.53
C PHE A 116 -4.80 8.84 -13.40
N GLY A 117 -4.74 9.47 -12.23
CA GLY A 117 -3.79 10.54 -11.97
C GLY A 117 -2.34 10.07 -12.12
N ALA A 118 -2.04 8.88 -11.60
CA ALA A 118 -0.72 8.26 -11.75
C ALA A 118 -0.36 7.98 -13.21
N LEU A 119 -1.32 7.45 -13.99
CA LEU A 119 -1.14 7.21 -15.42
C LEU A 119 -0.92 8.51 -16.21
N ALA A 120 -1.65 9.57 -15.89
CA ALA A 120 -1.47 10.88 -16.53
C ALA A 120 -0.06 11.45 -16.27
N ILE A 121 0.43 11.33 -15.03
CA ILE A 121 1.78 11.78 -14.67
C ILE A 121 2.85 10.91 -15.36
N ALA A 122 2.68 9.59 -15.35
CA ALA A 122 3.60 8.67 -16.01
C ALA A 122 3.66 8.93 -17.53
N THR A 123 2.53 9.15 -18.19
CA THR A 123 2.50 9.47 -19.63
C THR A 123 3.13 10.83 -19.93
N TRP A 124 2.90 11.84 -19.09
CA TRP A 124 3.57 13.14 -19.21
C TRP A 124 5.09 13.03 -19.05
N LEU A 125 5.57 12.26 -18.08
CA LEU A 125 6.99 12.01 -17.87
C LEU A 125 7.62 11.24 -19.03
N LEU A 126 6.94 10.19 -19.51
CA LEU A 126 7.38 9.42 -20.66
C LEU A 126 7.44 10.29 -21.91
N ALA A 127 6.42 11.11 -22.16
CA ALA A 127 6.42 12.06 -23.24
C ALA A 127 7.61 13.00 -23.05
N SER A 128 7.70 13.75 -21.94
CA SER A 128 8.75 14.75 -21.70
C SER A 128 10.19 14.22 -21.76
N ASN A 129 10.43 12.95 -21.45
CA ASN A 129 11.75 12.31 -21.48
C ASN A 129 11.93 11.37 -22.69
N TRP A 130 10.93 11.29 -23.58
CA TRP A 130 11.00 10.45 -24.77
C TRP A 130 12.20 10.87 -25.61
N PRO A 131 12.95 9.93 -26.21
CA PRO A 131 14.15 10.28 -26.94
C PRO A 131 13.77 10.90 -28.29
N TRP A 132 13.46 12.20 -28.31
CA TRP A 132 13.55 13.01 -29.54
C TRP A 132 15.01 13.30 -29.93
N HIS A 133 15.96 13.01 -29.03
CA HIS A 133 17.39 13.14 -29.23
C HIS A 133 18.06 11.86 -28.69
N LEU A 134 18.76 11.14 -29.57
CA LEU A 134 19.47 9.89 -29.28
C LEU A 134 20.66 10.10 -28.33
N TRP A 135 20.39 10.42 -27.06
CA TRP A 135 21.41 10.41 -26.01
C TRP A 135 20.96 9.59 -24.81
N LEU A 136 20.75 8.29 -25.06
CA LEU A 136 20.49 7.24 -24.05
C LEU A 136 21.59 7.10 -22.98
N TRP A 137 22.67 7.89 -23.06
CA TRP A 137 23.89 7.74 -22.28
C TRP A 137 24.33 9.02 -21.59
N SER A 138 23.38 9.91 -21.28
CA SER A 138 23.67 10.99 -20.35
C SER A 138 24.15 10.44 -19.00
N ARG A 139 25.36 10.82 -18.60
CA ARG A 139 25.89 10.55 -17.25
C ARG A 139 25.22 11.41 -16.18
N HIS A 140 24.36 12.35 -16.58
CA HIS A 140 23.61 13.18 -15.65
C HIS A 140 22.42 12.39 -15.07
N ASN A 141 22.05 12.65 -13.81
CA ASN A 141 20.91 12.05 -13.07
C ASN A 141 21.12 10.71 -12.35
N LEU A 142 22.33 10.41 -11.86
CA LEU A 142 22.56 9.26 -10.96
C LEU A 142 21.69 9.29 -9.69
N GLY A 143 21.33 10.49 -9.20
CA GLY A 143 20.42 10.65 -8.06
C GLY A 143 19.02 10.10 -8.32
N ALA A 144 18.49 10.27 -9.54
CA ALA A 144 17.19 9.72 -9.91
C ALA A 144 17.23 8.18 -9.93
N VAL A 145 18.28 7.62 -10.52
CA VAL A 145 18.54 6.17 -10.52
C VAL A 145 18.60 5.63 -9.09
N ALA A 146 19.37 6.27 -8.20
CA ALA A 146 19.50 5.85 -6.81
C ALA A 146 18.16 5.90 -6.08
N LEU A 147 17.38 6.96 -6.27
CA LEU A 147 16.07 7.14 -5.64
C LEU A 147 15.08 6.04 -6.08
N VAL A 148 14.94 5.82 -7.39
CA VAL A 148 14.04 4.79 -7.94
C VAL A 148 14.47 3.40 -7.49
N THR A 149 15.78 3.12 -7.48
CA THR A 149 16.32 1.83 -7.00
C THR A 149 16.03 1.62 -5.52
N ALA A 150 16.28 2.63 -4.68
CA ALA A 150 16.02 2.55 -3.25
C ALA A 150 14.52 2.36 -2.95
N TRP A 151 13.67 3.07 -3.69
CA TRP A 151 12.23 2.92 -3.56
C TRP A 151 11.73 1.55 -4.03
N LEU A 152 12.21 1.05 -5.16
CA LEU A 152 11.91 -0.30 -5.64
C LEU A 152 12.34 -1.36 -4.63
N ALA A 153 13.54 -1.22 -4.07
CA ALA A 153 14.02 -2.10 -3.00
C ALA A 153 13.13 -2.04 -1.77
N ALA A 154 12.65 -0.86 -1.36
CA ALA A 154 11.73 -0.71 -0.23
C ALA A 154 10.39 -1.41 -0.48
N VAL A 155 9.79 -1.22 -1.65
CA VAL A 155 8.52 -1.89 -2.04
C VAL A 155 8.68 -3.41 -2.02
N TRP A 156 9.76 -3.94 -2.61
CA TRP A 156 10.03 -5.38 -2.62
C TRP A 156 10.41 -5.91 -1.24
N ALA A 157 11.11 -5.14 -0.40
CA ALA A 157 11.40 -5.53 0.98
C ALA A 157 10.12 -5.70 1.80
N VAL A 158 9.14 -4.81 1.65
CA VAL A 158 7.82 -4.95 2.28
C VAL A 158 7.09 -6.18 1.74
N ARG A 159 7.11 -6.38 0.42
CA ARG A 159 6.43 -7.51 -0.24
C ARG A 159 7.02 -8.87 0.11
N LEU A 160 8.34 -8.94 0.36
CA LEU A 160 9.05 -10.16 0.74
C LEU A 160 9.19 -10.30 2.26
N TRP A 161 8.71 -9.32 3.03
CA TRP A 161 8.77 -9.36 4.48
C TRP A 161 8.06 -10.61 4.99
N PRO A 162 8.67 -11.40 5.89
CA PRO A 162 8.09 -12.63 6.39
C PRO A 162 6.75 -12.34 7.08
N TYR A 163 5.66 -12.63 6.38
CA TYR A 163 4.30 -12.46 6.88
C TYR A 163 3.86 -13.72 7.63
N ARG A 164 3.66 -13.57 8.95
CA ARG A 164 3.00 -14.59 9.77
C ARG A 164 1.56 -14.12 9.98
N ALA A 165 0.61 -14.86 9.43
CA ALA A 165 -0.81 -14.62 9.68
C ALA A 165 -1.13 -14.96 11.15
N GLU A 166 -0.94 -13.99 12.06
CA GLU A 166 -1.42 -14.11 13.45
C GLU A 166 -2.96 -14.07 13.49
N ILE A 167 -3.59 -13.45 12.49
CA ILE A 167 -5.04 -13.36 12.31
C ILE A 167 -5.39 -13.86 10.91
N GLU A 168 -5.87 -15.09 10.81
CA GLU A 168 -6.43 -15.62 9.57
C GLU A 168 -7.87 -15.11 9.44
N ILE A 169 -8.08 -14.07 8.63
CA ILE A 169 -9.42 -13.57 8.32
C ILE A 169 -10.09 -14.57 7.38
N LYS A 170 -10.74 -15.60 7.95
CA LYS A 170 -11.60 -16.51 7.20
C LYS A 170 -12.84 -15.75 6.75
N ARG A 171 -12.80 -15.23 5.53
CA ARG A 171 -14.02 -14.76 4.86
C ARG A 171 -14.96 -15.96 4.76
N PRO A 172 -16.19 -15.90 5.30
CA PRO A 172 -17.13 -17.00 5.11
C PRO A 172 -17.31 -17.21 3.61
N ARG A 173 -17.27 -18.48 3.18
CA ARG A 173 -17.50 -18.83 1.78
C ARG A 173 -18.90 -18.30 1.44
N LYS A 174 -19.05 -17.52 0.38
CA LYS A 174 -20.38 -17.19 -0.15
C LYS A 174 -21.07 -18.52 -0.42
N GLU A 175 -21.94 -18.97 0.49
CA GLU A 175 -22.79 -20.12 0.23
C GLU A 175 -23.57 -19.79 -1.03
N GLY A 176 -23.50 -20.70 -1.99
CA GLY A 176 -24.08 -20.50 -3.30
C GLY A 176 -25.53 -20.07 -3.16
N LYS A 177 -25.91 -19.06 -3.93
CA LYS A 177 -27.31 -18.80 -4.27
C LYS A 177 -27.83 -20.04 -5.01
N THR A 178 -28.29 -21.06 -4.27
CA THR A 178 -29.36 -21.93 -4.74
C THR A 178 -30.65 -21.22 -4.42
N GLU A 179 -31.21 -20.56 -5.43
CA GLU A 179 -32.63 -20.49 -5.78
C GLU A 179 -32.80 -19.67 -7.06
#